data_AF-F3FJR9-F1
#
_entry.id   AF-F3FJR9-F1
#
_cell.length_a   1.000
_cell.length_b   1.000
_cell.length_c   1.000
_cell.angle_alpha   90.00
_cell.angle_beta   90.00
_cell.angle_gamma   90.00
#
_symmetry.space_group_name_H-M   'P 1'
#
loop_
_entity.id
_entity.type
_entity.pdbx_description
1 polymer ?
#
loop_
_entity_poly.entity_id
_entity_poly.type
_entity_poly.pdbx_seq_one_letter_code
_entity_poly.pdbx_strand_id
1 'polypeptide(L)' 'QALSRGQSSLLDSAVPTFERIMIETALKHTAGRRRDAAVLLGWGRNTLTRKIKELGMKIDGGDDDEADEG' A
#
# COMPACT_ATOMS: atom_id res chain seq x y z
N GLN A 1 25.60 5.40 6.81
CA GLN A 1 25.13 5.93 5.52
C GLN A 1 25.21 4.82 4.46
N ALA A 2 24.16 4.59 3.67
CA ALA A 2 24.09 3.50 2.67
C ALA A 2 24.71 3.89 1.32
N LEU A 3 24.47 5.14 0.89
CA LEU A 3 25.04 5.73 -0.33
C LEU A 3 26.58 5.79 -0.29
N SER A 4 27.16 6.09 0.87
CA SER A 4 28.62 6.12 1.06
C SER A 4 29.28 4.73 1.03
N ARG A 5 28.49 3.65 1.01
CA ARG A 5 28.96 2.26 1.02
C ARG A 5 28.80 1.55 -0.33
N GLY A 6 28.45 2.28 -1.39
CA GLY A 6 28.30 1.70 -2.74
C GLY A 6 27.07 0.81 -2.91
N GLN A 7 26.10 0.88 -1.99
CA GLN A 7 24.80 0.20 -2.18
C GLN A 7 24.03 0.88 -3.31
N SER A 8 23.95 0.19 -4.44
CA SER A 8 23.06 0.50 -5.54
C SER A 8 21.63 0.03 -5.24
N SER A 9 20.66 0.56 -5.97
CA SER A 9 19.25 0.15 -5.89
C SER A 9 18.59 0.33 -4.51
N LEU A 10 18.96 1.39 -3.78
CA LEU A 10 18.36 1.72 -2.47
C LEU A 10 16.82 1.83 -2.53
N LEU A 11 16.29 2.28 -3.67
CA LEU A 11 14.85 2.39 -3.92
C LEU A 11 14.12 1.05 -3.83
N ASP A 12 14.77 -0.07 -4.16
CA ASP A 12 14.16 -1.41 -4.10
C ASP A 12 13.71 -1.76 -2.67
N SER A 13 14.35 -1.18 -1.65
CA SER A 13 13.96 -1.35 -0.25
C SER A 13 13.16 -0.17 0.30
N ALA A 14 13.48 1.05 -0.13
CA ALA A 14 12.85 2.26 0.37
C ALA A 14 11.41 2.43 -0.13
N VAL A 15 11.14 2.12 -1.41
CA VAL A 15 9.80 2.28 -2.01
C VAL A 15 8.79 1.35 -1.34
N PRO A 16 9.03 0.03 -1.19
CA PRO A 16 8.09 -0.84 -0.49
C PRO A 16 7.84 -0.43 0.97
N THR A 17 8.86 0.08 1.65
CA THR A 17 8.73 0.57 3.03
C THR A 17 7.84 1.81 3.08
N PHE A 18 8.07 2.75 2.18
CA PHE A 18 7.26 3.96 2.06
C PHE A 18 5.81 3.65 1.71
N GLU A 19 5.58 2.77 0.72
CA GLU A 19 4.24 2.36 0.30
C GLU A 19 3.45 1.74 1.46
N ARG A 20 4.06 0.88 2.29
CA ARG A 20 3.40 0.31 3.49
C ARG A 20 2.92 1.40 4.44
N ILE A 21 3.79 2.34 4.80
CA ILE A 21 3.48 3.42 5.74
C ILE A 21 2.34 4.29 5.19
N MET A 22 2.38 4.61 3.89
CA MET A 22 1.34 5.40 3.24
C MET A 22 0.00 4.69 3.22
N ILE A 23 -0.03 3.39 2.90
CA ILE A 23 -1.24 2.57 2.89
C ILE A 23 -1.85 2.48 4.30
N GLU A 24 -1.03 2.16 5.32
CA GLU A 24 -1.49 2.09 6.71
C GLU A 24 -2.07 3.41 7.19
N THR A 25 -1.38 4.52 6.87
CA THR A 25 -1.80 5.86 7.27
C THR A 25 -3.12 6.24 6.60
N ALA A 26 -3.26 5.99 5.29
CA ALA A 26 -4.48 6.27 4.55
C ALA A 26 -5.66 5.44 5.08
N LEU A 27 -5.47 4.14 5.30
CA LEU A 27 -6.51 3.27 5.86
C LEU A 27 -6.92 3.70 7.26
N LYS A 28 -5.96 4.05 8.12
CA LYS A 28 -6.27 4.57 9.46
C LYS A 28 -7.09 5.86 9.37
N HIS A 29 -6.74 6.77 8.45
CA HIS A 29 -7.46 8.02 8.25
C HIS A 29 -8.89 7.80 7.74
N THR A 30 -9.11 6.77 6.93
CA THR A 30 -10.43 6.45 6.37
C THR A 30 -11.21 5.40 7.17
N ALA A 31 -10.76 5.09 8.40
CA ALA A 31 -11.35 4.08 9.27
C ALA A 31 -11.49 2.71 8.56
N GLY A 32 -10.47 2.31 7.80
CA GLY A 32 -10.40 1.03 7.09
C GLY A 32 -11.05 1.01 5.71
N ARG A 33 -11.75 2.09 5.29
CA ARG A 33 -12.39 2.14 3.97
C ARG A 33 -11.34 2.24 2.86
N ARG A 34 -11.17 1.13 2.12
CA ARG A 34 -10.17 1.00 1.05
C ARG A 34 -10.42 1.94 -0.13
N ARG A 35 -11.68 2.14 -0.53
CA ARG A 35 -12.03 3.07 -1.61
C ARG A 35 -11.56 4.49 -1.30
N ASP A 36 -11.87 4.99 -0.10
CA ASP A 36 -11.47 6.33 0.33
C ASP A 36 -9.94 6.42 0.48
N ALA A 37 -9.30 5.36 1.00
CA ALA A 37 -7.84 5.34 1.14
C ALA A 37 -7.15 5.38 -0.23
N ALA A 38 -7.68 4.68 -1.23
CA ALA A 38 -7.18 4.72 -2.60
C ALA A 38 -7.29 6.14 -3.19
N VAL A 39 -8.44 6.80 -3.00
CA VAL A 39 -8.64 8.19 -3.42
C VAL A 39 -7.63 9.13 -2.75
N LEU A 40 -7.39 8.99 -1.43
CA LEU A 40 -6.40 9.81 -0.71
C LEU A 40 -4.97 9.60 -1.21
N LEU A 41 -4.63 8.37 -1.61
CA LEU A 41 -3.31 8.04 -2.17
C LEU A 41 -3.18 8.41 -3.65
N GLY A 42 -4.27 8.86 -4.29
CA GLY A 42 -4.31 9.10 -5.74
C GLY A 42 -4.24 7.82 -6.57
N TRP A 43 -4.58 6.67 -5.97
CA TRP A 43 -4.58 5.37 -6.62
C TRP A 43 -6.00 4.91 -6.94
N GLY A 44 -6.15 4.09 -7.98
CA GLY A 44 -7.37 3.32 -8.16
C GLY A 44 -7.50 2.23 -7.09
N ARG A 45 -8.73 1.79 -6.79
CA ARG A 45 -8.99 0.67 -5.85
C ARG A 45 -8.14 -0.57 -6.18
N ASN A 46 -8.08 -0.95 -7.45
CA ASN A 46 -7.32 -2.12 -7.90
C ASN A 46 -5.81 -1.98 -7.69
N THR A 47 -5.28 -0.77 -7.89
CA THR A 47 -3.87 -0.47 -7.62
C THR A 47 -3.57 -0.62 -6.13
N LEU A 48 -4.44 -0.09 -5.26
CA LEU A 48 -4.29 -0.25 -3.82
C LEU A 48 -4.35 -1.74 -3.42
N THR A 49 -5.32 -2.50 -3.93
CA THR A 49 -5.45 -3.94 -3.67
C THR A 49 -4.21 -4.71 -4.11
N ARG A 50 -3.68 -4.44 -5.31
CA ARG A 50 -2.43 -5.05 -5.79
C ARG A 50 -1.26 -4.70 -4.89
N LYS A 51 -1.10 -3.44 -4.49
CA LYS A 51 -0.01 -3.02 -3.60
C LYS A 51 -0.07 -3.70 -2.24
N ILE A 52 -1.26 -3.82 -1.66
CA ILE A 52 -1.48 -4.57 -0.41
C ILE A 52 -1.01 -6.03 -0.55
N LYS A 53 -1.40 -6.71 -1.64
CA LYS A 53 -1.00 -8.10 -1.93
C LYS A 53 0.51 -8.22 -2.20
N GLU A 54 1.08 -7.36 -3.04
CA GLU A 54 2.52 -7.32 -3.39
C GLU A 54 3.39 -7.06 -2.15
N LEU A 55 2.91 -6.23 -1.22
CA LEU A 55 3.60 -5.94 0.03
C LEU A 55 3.31 -7.02 1.11
N GLY A 56 2.38 -7.94 0.90
CA GLY A 56 2.02 -8.95 1.90
C GLY A 56 1.45 -8.35 3.19
N MET A 57 0.74 -7.22 3.07
CA MET A 57 0.12 -6.55 4.22
C MET A 57 -1.16 -7.30 4.62
N LYS A 58 -1.33 -7.54 5.92
CA LYS A 58 -2.59 -8.05 6.48
C LYS A 58 -3.41 -6.85 6.95
N ILE A 59 -4.53 -6.58 6.29
CA ILE A 59 -5.43 -5.49 6.66
C ILE A 59 -6.74 -6.11 7.11
N ASP A 60 -6.98 -6.06 8.42
CA ASP A 60 -8.19 -6.58 9.03
C ASP A 60 -9.39 -5.73 8.58
N GLY A 61 -10.35 -6.35 7.89
CA GLY A 61 -11.64 -5.73 7.55
C GLY A 61 -11.82 -5.26 6.10
N GLY A 62 -11.49 -6.08 5.09
CA GLY A 62 -11.87 -5.73 3.71
C GLY A 62 -11.92 -6.88 2.72
N ASP A 63 -12.40 -8.05 3.13
CA ASP A 63 -12.74 -9.10 2.16
C ASP A 63 -13.94 -8.70 1.27
N ASP A 64 -14.61 -7.59 1.59
CA ASP A 64 -15.77 -7.07 0.83
C ASP A 64 -15.45 -6.56 -0.60
N ASP A 65 -14.16 -6.40 -0.95
CA ASP A 65 -13.75 -5.96 -2.30
C ASP A 65 -13.46 -7.11 -3.28
N GLU A 66 -13.48 -8.38 -2.84
CA GLU A 66 -13.33 -9.56 -3.73
C GLU A 66 -14.67 -10.05 -4.33
N ALA A 67 -15.79 -9.41 -4.00
CA ALA A 67 -17.13 -9.79 -4.46
C ALA A 67 -17.56 -9.17 -5.82
N ASP A 68 -16.68 -8.47 -6.53
CA ASP A 68 -16.98 -7.79 -7.81
C ASP A 68 -16.12 -8.33 -8.97
N GLU A 69 -15.92 -9.65 -9.01
CA GLU A 69 -15.60 -10.39 -10.24
C GLU A 69 -16.85 -11.17 -10.67
N GLY A 70 -17.84 -10.43 -11.18
CA GLY A 70 -19.06 -10.96 -11.82
C GLY A 70 -19.23 -10.40 -13.22
#